data_AF-A0A8X8DAR5-F1
#
_entry.id   AF-A0A8X8DAR5-F1
#
_cell.length_a   1.000
_cell.length_b   1.000
_cell.length_c   1.000
_cell.angle_alpha   90.00
_cell.angle_beta   90.00
_cell.angle_gamma   90.00
#
_symmetry.space_group_name_H-M   'P 1'
#
loop_
_entity.id
_entity.type
_entity.pdbx_description
1 polymer ?
#
loop_
_entity_poly.entity_id
_entity_poly.type
_entity_poly.pdbx_seq_one_letter_code
_entity_poly.pdbx_strand_id
1 'polypeptide(L)'
;MSTLDATRAELALIVLYLNKAEARDKICRTIQYGSKFLSDGQPGTAQNVDKSTSLARKVFRLFKFVNDLHGLISPVSQGTPLPLVLLGKSKNALLSTFLFLDQIVWLGRSGIYKNKERVDLIGRISLFCWMGSSICTTLVEVGELGRLSASMKKLEKELKDGEKHHNEQYRAKLKKSNERSLALVKSAMDIVVAVGLLQLAPKKVTPRVTGAFGVVTSLISCYQIGYGLPTKAYLLPNPSVNFDSSPPLLPPIASPNSVAASITTKAKDKLKTRACSAQEVKNVISIII
;
A
#
# COMPACT_ATOMS: atom_id res chain seq x y z
N MET A 1 10.83 27.24 12.57
CA MET A 1 10.97 25.77 12.64
C MET A 1 12.44 25.49 12.41
N SER A 2 13.16 24.97 13.42
CA SER A 2 14.59 24.70 13.27
C SER A 2 14.80 23.49 12.36
N THR A 3 15.94 23.40 11.69
CA THR A 3 16.30 22.22 10.87
C THR A 3 16.18 20.92 11.69
N LEU A 4 16.49 20.99 12.98
CA LEU A 4 16.42 19.88 13.91
C LEU A 4 14.98 19.43 14.18
N ASP A 5 14.02 20.35 14.27
CA ASP A 5 12.59 20.02 14.40
C ASP A 5 12.05 19.32 13.15
N ALA A 6 12.49 19.74 11.97
CA ALA A 6 12.13 19.10 10.71
C ALA A 6 12.68 17.66 10.64
N THR A 7 13.95 17.45 11.01
CA THR A 7 14.56 16.11 11.04
C THR A 7 13.88 15.20 12.06
N ARG A 8 13.54 15.69 13.26
CA ARG A 8 12.78 14.91 14.26
C ARG A 8 11.41 14.49 13.73
N ALA A 9 10.72 15.40 13.05
CA ALA A 9 9.43 15.14 12.42
C ALA A 9 9.53 14.06 11.33
N GLU A 10 10.52 14.14 10.44
CA GLU A 10 10.77 13.15 9.39
C GLU A 10 11.11 11.77 9.99
N LEU A 11 11.94 11.73 11.03
CA LEU A 11 12.27 10.49 11.72
C LEU A 11 11.04 9.85 12.37
N ALA A 12 10.19 10.64 13.03
CA ALA A 12 8.95 10.16 13.63
C ALA A 12 8.01 9.54 12.59
N LEU A 13 7.95 10.12 11.38
CA LEU A 13 7.18 9.57 10.27
C LEU A 13 7.72 8.20 9.83
N ILE A 14 9.05 8.07 9.73
CA ILE A 14 9.70 6.80 9.37
C ILE A 14 9.41 5.73 10.42
N VAL A 15 9.52 6.07 11.71
CA VAL A 15 9.20 5.16 12.81
C VAL A 15 7.73 4.71 12.74
N LEU A 16 6.80 5.64 12.55
CA LEU A 16 5.37 5.33 12.45
C LEU A 16 5.05 4.46 11.22
N TYR A 17 5.73 4.70 10.10
CA TYR A 17 5.62 3.88 8.90
C TYR A 17 6.13 2.45 9.16
N LEU A 18 7.35 2.32 9.68
CA LEU A 18 8.00 1.02 9.93
C LEU A 18 7.33 0.21 11.05
N ASN A 19 6.58 0.83 11.95
CA ASN A 19 5.79 0.11 12.96
C ASN A 19 4.61 -0.66 12.37
N LYS A 20 4.18 -0.35 11.14
CA LYS A 20 3.17 -1.14 10.44
C LYS A 20 3.80 -2.41 9.89
N ALA A 21 3.34 -3.57 10.34
CA ALA A 21 3.77 -4.87 9.77
C ALA A 21 3.59 -4.91 8.24
N GLU A 22 2.56 -4.25 7.71
CA GLU A 22 2.34 -4.16 6.26
C GLU A 22 3.42 -3.35 5.54
N ALA A 23 3.94 -2.28 6.14
CA ALA A 23 5.04 -1.52 5.57
C ALA A 23 6.29 -2.39 5.41
N ARG A 24 6.60 -3.20 6.43
CA ARG A 24 7.72 -4.16 6.40
C ARG A 24 7.52 -5.21 5.29
N ASP A 25 6.31 -5.78 5.13
CA ASP A 25 6.01 -6.68 4.01
C ASP A 25 6.28 -6.04 2.64
N LYS A 26 5.89 -4.77 2.43
CA LYS A 26 6.12 -4.11 1.12
C LYS A 26 7.58 -3.77 0.87
N ILE A 27 8.33 -3.42 1.90
CA ILE A 27 9.79 -3.26 1.80
C ILE A 27 10.42 -4.60 1.41
N CYS A 28 10.06 -5.68 2.09
CA CYS A 28 10.51 -7.03 1.72
C CYS A 28 10.09 -7.39 0.29
N ARG A 29 8.87 -7.04 -0.14
CA ARG A 29 8.42 -7.25 -1.53
C ARG A 29 9.33 -6.53 -2.52
N THR A 30 9.71 -5.29 -2.21
CA THR A 30 10.60 -4.47 -3.04
C THR A 30 11.99 -5.11 -3.14
N ILE A 31 12.57 -5.53 -2.01
CA ILE A 31 13.86 -6.22 -1.95
C ILE A 31 13.79 -7.52 -2.76
N GLN A 32 12.77 -8.33 -2.53
CA GLN A 32 12.58 -9.60 -3.23
C GLN A 32 12.60 -9.42 -4.76
N TYR A 33 11.75 -8.54 -5.28
CA TYR A 33 11.66 -8.37 -6.73
C TYR A 33 12.85 -7.61 -7.31
N GLY A 34 13.47 -6.71 -6.55
CA GLY A 34 14.74 -6.08 -6.93
C GLY A 34 15.86 -7.11 -7.06
N SER A 35 15.97 -8.02 -6.10
CA SER A 35 16.92 -9.12 -6.17
C SER A 35 16.63 -10.10 -7.31
N LYS A 36 15.36 -10.38 -7.61
CA LYS A 36 14.96 -11.18 -8.78
C LYS A 36 15.33 -10.49 -10.11
N PHE A 37 15.18 -9.17 -10.18
CA PHE A 37 15.60 -8.39 -11.35
C PHE A 37 17.11 -8.49 -11.56
N LEU A 38 17.89 -8.31 -10.49
CA LEU A 38 19.35 -8.38 -10.52
C LEU A 38 19.89 -9.79 -10.79
N SER A 39 19.24 -10.83 -10.26
CA SER A 39 19.69 -12.21 -10.45
C SER A 39 19.36 -12.77 -11.83
N ASP A 40 18.33 -12.24 -12.49
CA ASP A 40 17.75 -12.83 -13.71
C ASP A 40 17.41 -14.32 -13.56
N GLY A 41 17.07 -14.74 -12.34
CA GLY A 41 16.81 -16.14 -12.01
C GLY A 41 18.06 -17.03 -11.90
N GLN A 42 19.26 -16.49 -12.09
CA GLN A 42 20.51 -17.24 -11.97
C GLN A 42 20.86 -17.53 -10.50
N PRO A 43 21.41 -18.70 -10.17
CA PRO A 43 21.90 -19.00 -8.82
C PRO A 43 22.97 -18.00 -8.38
N GLY A 44 22.88 -17.54 -7.13
CA GLY A 44 23.85 -16.61 -6.56
C GLY A 44 23.26 -15.82 -5.39
N THR A 45 24.03 -14.85 -4.89
CA THR A 45 23.65 -14.04 -3.72
C THR A 45 22.31 -13.33 -3.92
N ALA A 46 22.10 -12.67 -5.06
CA ALA A 46 20.84 -11.99 -5.35
C ALA A 46 19.64 -12.96 -5.36
N GLN A 47 19.80 -14.16 -5.93
CA GLN A 47 18.73 -15.15 -5.94
C GLN A 47 18.44 -15.72 -4.54
N ASN A 48 19.45 -15.80 -3.67
CA ASN A 48 19.27 -16.16 -2.27
C ASN A 48 18.50 -15.07 -1.49
N VAL A 49 18.75 -13.80 -1.79
CA VAL A 49 17.98 -12.68 -1.21
C VAL A 49 16.52 -12.71 -1.67
N ASP A 50 16.25 -12.99 -2.96
CA ASP A 50 14.87 -13.21 -3.46
C ASP A 50 14.18 -14.35 -2.69
N LYS A 51 14.82 -15.53 -2.58
CA LYS A 51 14.25 -16.69 -1.89
C LYS A 51 13.97 -16.43 -0.40
N SER A 52 14.95 -15.89 0.33
CA SER A 52 14.85 -15.62 1.77
C SER A 52 13.80 -14.54 2.07
N THR A 53 13.80 -13.46 1.30
CA THR A 53 12.84 -12.37 1.46
C THR A 53 11.43 -12.81 1.08
N SER A 54 11.27 -13.63 0.04
CA SER A 54 10.00 -14.26 -0.33
C SER A 54 9.41 -15.08 0.82
N LEU A 55 10.25 -15.83 1.54
CA LEU A 55 9.83 -16.61 2.71
C LEU A 55 9.41 -15.70 3.87
N ALA A 56 10.21 -14.67 4.17
CA ALA A 56 9.92 -13.71 5.24
C ALA A 56 8.58 -12.98 5.03
N ARG A 57 8.24 -12.64 3.78
CA ARG A 57 6.95 -12.02 3.45
C ARG A 57 5.75 -12.89 3.82
N LYS A 58 5.86 -14.21 3.71
CA LYS A 58 4.76 -15.11 4.10
C LYS A 58 4.46 -14.98 5.59
N VAL A 59 5.51 -14.84 6.42
CA VAL A 59 5.39 -14.58 7.87
C VAL A 59 4.67 -13.26 8.14
N PHE A 60 5.04 -12.17 7.46
CA PHE A 60 4.34 -10.89 7.61
C PHE A 60 2.86 -10.91 7.17
N ARG A 61 2.45 -11.94 6.41
CA ARG A 61 1.08 -12.13 5.93
C ARG A 61 0.30 -13.17 6.73
N LEU A 62 0.86 -13.74 7.79
CA LEU A 62 0.17 -14.67 8.68
C LEU A 62 -1.19 -14.07 9.09
N PHE A 63 -2.24 -14.89 8.96
CA PHE A 63 -3.64 -14.52 9.25
C PHE A 63 -4.22 -13.32 8.49
N LYS A 64 -3.51 -12.74 7.51
CA LYS A 64 -4.02 -11.59 6.74
C LYS A 64 -5.28 -11.94 5.93
N PHE A 65 -5.50 -13.21 5.62
CA PHE A 65 -6.71 -13.71 4.93
C PHE A 65 -8.00 -13.36 5.69
N VAL A 66 -7.95 -13.19 7.01
CA VAL A 66 -9.11 -12.80 7.84
C VAL A 66 -9.65 -11.43 7.44
N ASN A 67 -8.78 -10.50 7.04
CA ASN A 67 -9.20 -9.16 6.59
C ASN A 67 -10.04 -9.25 5.31
N ASP A 68 -9.61 -10.08 4.37
CA ASP A 68 -10.32 -10.29 3.10
C ASP A 68 -11.60 -11.11 3.31
N LEU A 69 -11.60 -12.07 4.25
CA LEU A 69 -12.81 -12.79 4.66
C LEU A 69 -13.85 -11.85 5.29
N HIS A 70 -13.41 -10.92 6.15
CA HIS A 70 -14.27 -9.87 6.68
C HIS A 70 -14.86 -9.00 5.56
N GLY A 71 -14.05 -8.62 4.56
CA GLY A 71 -14.54 -7.92 3.36
C GLY A 71 -15.53 -8.74 2.53
N LEU A 72 -15.40 -10.07 2.53
CA LEU A 72 -16.32 -10.98 1.85
C LEU A 72 -17.70 -11.02 2.52
N ILE A 73 -17.77 -10.93 3.86
CA ILE A 73 -19.05 -10.93 4.59
C ILE A 73 -19.63 -9.53 4.84
N SER A 74 -18.83 -8.48 4.70
CA SER A 74 -19.27 -7.10 4.94
C SER A 74 -20.43 -6.69 4.03
N PRO A 75 -21.42 -5.93 4.53
CA PRO A 75 -22.54 -5.47 3.71
C PRO A 75 -22.05 -4.56 2.57
N VAL A 76 -22.78 -4.57 1.46
CA VAL A 76 -22.42 -3.82 0.26
C VAL A 76 -23.05 -2.42 0.34
N SER A 77 -22.30 -1.40 -0.09
CA SER A 77 -22.83 -0.03 -0.17
C SER A 77 -24.05 0.03 -1.11
N GLN A 78 -25.13 0.66 -0.65
CA GLN A 78 -26.34 0.83 -1.45
C GLN A 78 -26.05 1.57 -2.77
N GLY A 79 -26.66 1.11 -3.86
CA GLY A 79 -26.51 1.70 -5.20
C GLY A 79 -25.27 1.26 -5.99
N THR A 80 -24.51 0.25 -5.53
CA THR A 80 -23.44 -0.35 -6.33
C THR A 80 -24.01 -1.39 -7.31
N PRO A 81 -23.67 -1.34 -8.61
CA PRO A 81 -24.17 -2.29 -9.60
C PRO A 81 -23.80 -3.73 -9.24
N LEU A 82 -24.74 -4.67 -9.40
CA LEU A 82 -24.53 -6.09 -9.05
C LEU A 82 -23.24 -6.69 -9.64
N PRO A 83 -22.84 -6.45 -10.91
CA PRO A 83 -21.58 -6.97 -11.43
C PRO A 83 -20.35 -6.49 -10.66
N LEU A 84 -20.36 -5.24 -10.21
CA LEU A 84 -19.25 -4.64 -9.45
C LEU A 84 -19.19 -5.20 -8.03
N VAL A 85 -20.35 -5.49 -7.44
CA VAL A 85 -20.46 -6.21 -6.16
C VAL A 85 -19.88 -7.61 -6.26
N LEU A 86 -20.31 -8.38 -7.26
CA LEU A 86 -19.83 -9.74 -7.49
C LEU A 86 -18.31 -9.74 -7.72
N LEU A 87 -17.78 -8.85 -8.55
CA LEU A 87 -16.34 -8.71 -8.76
C LEU A 87 -15.59 -8.35 -7.47
N GLY A 88 -16.14 -7.46 -6.64
CA GLY A 88 -15.56 -7.08 -5.35
C GLY A 88 -15.51 -8.25 -4.36
N LYS A 89 -16.57 -9.07 -4.30
CA LYS A 89 -16.62 -10.27 -3.48
C LYS A 89 -15.69 -11.36 -4.00
N SER A 90 -15.68 -11.61 -5.30
CA SER A 90 -14.77 -12.56 -5.96
C SER A 90 -13.30 -12.21 -5.73
N LYS A 91 -12.93 -10.93 -5.84
CA LYS A 91 -11.61 -10.41 -5.47
C LYS A 91 -11.23 -10.82 -4.05
N ASN A 92 -12.10 -10.56 -3.07
CA ASN A 92 -11.81 -10.85 -1.66
C ASN A 92 -11.73 -12.35 -1.38
N ALA A 93 -12.61 -13.16 -1.98
CA ALA A 93 -12.57 -14.61 -1.88
C ALA A 93 -11.24 -15.17 -2.43
N LEU A 94 -10.84 -14.75 -3.63
CA LEU A 94 -9.60 -15.18 -4.27
C LEU A 94 -8.36 -14.73 -3.48
N LEU A 95 -8.35 -13.50 -2.98
CA LEU A 95 -7.22 -12.99 -2.18
C LEU A 95 -7.09 -13.70 -0.84
N SER A 96 -8.23 -13.94 -0.16
CA SER A 96 -8.27 -14.72 1.08
C SER A 96 -7.74 -16.14 0.87
N THR A 97 -8.20 -16.83 -0.18
CA THR A 97 -7.69 -18.16 -0.54
C THR A 97 -6.20 -18.13 -0.83
N PHE A 98 -5.70 -17.15 -1.59
CA PHE A 98 -4.25 -17.00 -1.80
C PHE A 98 -3.50 -16.90 -0.48
N LEU A 99 -3.90 -15.98 0.41
CA LEU A 99 -3.22 -15.72 1.68
C LEU A 99 -3.31 -16.91 2.64
N PHE A 100 -4.40 -17.68 2.60
CA PHE A 100 -4.55 -18.91 3.37
C PHE A 100 -3.60 -20.01 2.87
N LEU A 101 -3.62 -20.29 1.56
CA LEU A 101 -2.73 -21.28 0.96
C LEU A 101 -1.25 -20.89 1.10
N ASP A 102 -0.94 -19.60 1.13
CA ASP A 102 0.41 -19.06 1.38
C ASP A 102 0.99 -19.55 2.72
N GLN A 103 0.14 -19.81 3.73
CA GLN A 103 0.56 -20.34 5.03
C GLN A 103 1.00 -21.80 4.92
N ILE A 104 0.29 -22.60 4.12
CA ILE A 104 0.66 -24.00 3.86
C ILE A 104 1.97 -24.05 3.08
N VAL A 105 2.14 -23.16 2.09
CA VAL A 105 3.41 -23.03 1.35
C VAL A 105 4.55 -22.64 2.27
N TRP A 106 4.32 -21.72 3.21
CA TRP A 106 5.31 -21.36 4.22
C TRP A 106 5.71 -22.56 5.10
N LEU A 107 4.72 -23.32 5.60
CA LEU A 107 4.97 -24.55 6.36
C LEU A 107 5.82 -25.56 5.57
N GLY A 108 5.52 -25.75 4.28
CA GLY A 108 6.31 -26.61 3.40
C GLY A 108 7.75 -26.12 3.20
N ARG A 109 7.93 -24.81 2.98
CA ARG A 109 9.26 -24.21 2.78
C ARG A 109 10.12 -24.19 4.04
N SER A 110 9.49 -24.19 5.22
CA SER A 110 10.18 -24.27 6.51
C SER A 110 10.64 -25.69 6.89
N GLY A 111 10.18 -26.72 6.16
CA GLY A 111 10.49 -28.12 6.44
C GLY A 111 9.54 -28.80 7.44
N ILE A 112 8.55 -28.07 7.98
CA ILE A 112 7.51 -28.63 8.87
C ILE A 112 6.62 -29.61 8.10
N TYR A 113 6.20 -29.24 6.88
CA TYR A 113 5.40 -30.10 6.02
C TYR A 113 6.27 -30.75 4.93
N LYS A 114 6.35 -32.09 4.93
CA LYS A 114 7.37 -32.84 4.17
C LYS A 114 6.97 -33.20 2.72
N ASN A 115 5.69 -33.09 2.36
CA ASN A 115 5.25 -33.43 1.00
C ASN A 115 5.47 -32.24 0.04
N LYS A 116 6.64 -32.23 -0.62
CA LYS A 116 7.08 -31.16 -1.52
C LYS A 116 6.18 -30.99 -2.75
N GLU A 117 5.78 -32.08 -3.38
CA GLU A 117 4.94 -32.03 -4.59
C GLU A 117 3.60 -31.37 -4.31
N ARG A 118 2.95 -31.72 -3.19
CA ARG A 118 1.70 -31.09 -2.78
C ARG A 118 1.91 -29.61 -2.44
N VAL A 119 3.02 -29.25 -1.79
CA VAL A 119 3.35 -27.85 -1.49
C VAL A 119 3.53 -27.03 -2.77
N ASP A 120 4.20 -27.58 -3.77
CA ASP A 120 4.41 -26.89 -5.05
C ASP A 120 3.10 -26.72 -5.82
N LEU A 121 2.22 -27.75 -5.81
CA LEU A 121 0.87 -27.66 -6.37
C LEU A 121 0.04 -26.58 -5.66
N ILE A 122 0.01 -26.59 -4.33
CA ILE A 122 -0.69 -25.58 -3.52
C ILE A 122 -0.12 -24.18 -3.80
N GLY A 123 1.20 -24.07 -3.93
CA GLY A 123 1.88 -22.83 -4.31
C GLY A 123 1.37 -22.28 -5.64
N ARG A 124 1.29 -23.14 -6.65
CA ARG A 124 0.78 -22.77 -7.98
C ARG A 124 -0.69 -22.38 -7.95
N ILE A 125 -1.54 -23.14 -7.23
CA ILE A 125 -2.96 -22.80 -7.04
C ILE A 125 -3.10 -21.43 -6.37
N SER A 126 -2.34 -21.17 -5.31
CA SER A 126 -2.39 -19.88 -4.62
C SER A 126 -2.00 -18.72 -5.56
N LEU A 127 -1.00 -18.91 -6.42
CA LEU A 127 -0.60 -17.90 -7.40
C LEU A 127 -1.69 -17.63 -8.44
N PHE A 128 -2.43 -18.66 -8.88
CA PHE A 128 -3.62 -18.46 -9.72
C PHE A 128 -4.72 -17.68 -8.99
N CYS A 129 -4.97 -17.96 -7.71
CA CYS A 129 -5.90 -17.17 -6.91
C CYS A 129 -5.45 -15.69 -6.80
N TRP A 130 -4.16 -15.44 -6.56
CA TRP A 130 -3.63 -14.07 -6.52
C TRP A 130 -3.77 -13.35 -7.87
N MET A 131 -3.50 -14.04 -8.98
CA MET A 131 -3.68 -13.52 -10.33
C MET A 131 -5.15 -13.19 -10.61
N GLY A 132 -6.07 -14.12 -10.33
CA GLY A 132 -7.51 -13.92 -10.48
C GLY A 132 -8.03 -12.75 -9.65
N SER A 133 -7.58 -12.64 -8.40
CA SER A 133 -7.89 -11.48 -7.55
C SER A 133 -7.40 -10.16 -8.16
N SER A 134 -6.23 -10.16 -8.81
CA SER A 134 -5.67 -8.97 -9.46
C SER A 134 -6.45 -8.57 -10.71
N ILE A 135 -6.96 -9.55 -11.47
CA ILE A 135 -7.90 -9.31 -12.59
C ILE A 135 -9.21 -8.72 -12.06
N CYS A 136 -9.83 -9.34 -11.06
CA CYS A 136 -11.05 -8.79 -10.44
C CYS A 136 -10.83 -7.38 -9.89
N THR A 137 -9.69 -7.13 -9.24
CA THR A 137 -9.33 -5.79 -8.74
C THR A 137 -9.25 -4.78 -9.88
N THR A 138 -8.60 -5.13 -10.99
CA THR A 138 -8.49 -4.26 -12.18
C THR A 138 -9.88 -3.88 -12.70
N LEU A 139 -10.79 -4.85 -12.85
CA LEU A 139 -12.16 -4.60 -13.31
C LEU A 139 -12.95 -3.74 -12.31
N VAL A 140 -12.79 -3.98 -11.01
CA VAL A 140 -13.42 -3.18 -9.96
C VAL A 140 -12.95 -1.72 -10.02
N GLU A 141 -11.64 -1.49 -10.10
CA GLU A 141 -11.10 -0.13 -10.13
C GLU A 141 -11.50 0.60 -11.41
N VAL A 142 -11.58 -0.06 -12.56
CA VAL A 142 -12.12 0.54 -13.80
C VAL A 142 -13.57 0.98 -13.61
N GLY A 143 -14.43 0.09 -13.10
CA GLY A 143 -15.85 0.41 -12.87
C GLY A 143 -16.06 1.54 -11.86
N GLU A 144 -15.30 1.51 -10.77
CA GLU A 144 -15.35 2.55 -9.73
C GLU A 144 -14.78 3.89 -10.21
N LEU A 145 -13.71 3.90 -11.01
CA LEU A 145 -13.18 5.11 -11.63
C LEU A 145 -14.16 5.72 -12.62
N GLY A 146 -14.84 4.90 -13.43
CA GLY A 146 -15.88 5.38 -14.33
C GLY A 146 -17.02 6.07 -13.59
N ARG A 147 -17.52 5.43 -12.51
CA ARG A 147 -18.59 5.99 -11.67
C ARG A 147 -18.15 7.26 -10.94
N LEU A 148 -16.92 7.29 -10.43
CA LEU A 148 -16.34 8.46 -9.77
C LEU A 148 -16.16 9.62 -10.77
N SER A 149 -15.69 9.33 -11.97
CA SER A 149 -15.51 10.32 -13.04
C SER A 149 -16.83 10.96 -13.46
N ALA A 150 -17.91 10.18 -13.58
CA ALA A 150 -19.24 10.70 -13.87
C ALA A 150 -19.74 11.63 -12.74
N SER A 151 -19.54 11.23 -11.48
CA SER A 151 -19.90 12.04 -10.32
C SER A 151 -19.07 13.33 -10.19
N MET A 152 -17.80 13.30 -10.59
CA MET A 152 -16.93 14.49 -10.64
C MET A 152 -17.37 15.44 -11.75
N LYS A 153 -17.68 14.95 -12.95
CA LYS A 153 -18.19 15.77 -14.06
C LYS A 153 -19.51 16.47 -13.71
N LYS A 154 -20.41 15.79 -12.98
CA LYS A 154 -21.65 16.41 -12.48
C LYS A 154 -21.34 17.56 -11.51
N LEU A 155 -20.49 17.30 -10.52
CA LEU A 155 -20.07 18.30 -9.55
C LEU A 155 -19.35 19.49 -10.21
N GLU A 156 -18.58 19.23 -11.26
CA GLU A 156 -17.88 20.26 -12.01
C GLU A 156 -18.83 21.22 -12.76
N LYS A 157 -19.97 20.72 -13.26
CA LYS A 157 -21.01 21.55 -13.89
C LYS A 157 -21.75 22.44 -12.89
N GLU A 158 -21.82 22.03 -11.63
CA GLU A 158 -22.47 22.76 -10.54
C GLU A 158 -21.55 23.86 -9.95
N LEU A 159 -20.24 23.77 -10.19
CA LEU A 159 -19.23 24.71 -9.68
C LEU A 159 -18.90 25.79 -10.72
N LYS A 160 -18.76 27.04 -10.27
CA LYS A 160 -18.25 28.14 -11.11
C LYS A 160 -16.76 27.91 -11.42
N ASP A 161 -16.32 28.26 -12.64
CA ASP A 161 -14.90 28.24 -13.02
C ASP A 161 -14.11 29.20 -12.11
N GLY A 162 -13.25 28.64 -11.26
CA GLY A 162 -12.52 29.35 -10.22
C GLY A 162 -12.61 28.70 -8.84
N GLU A 163 -13.75 28.09 -8.49
CA GLU A 163 -13.95 27.45 -7.16
C GLU A 163 -13.65 25.94 -7.15
N LYS A 164 -13.42 25.33 -8.32
CA LYS A 164 -13.25 23.86 -8.48
C LYS A 164 -12.22 23.26 -7.52
N HIS A 165 -11.03 23.86 -7.43
CA HIS A 165 -9.95 23.37 -6.57
C HIS A 165 -10.07 23.82 -5.11
N HIS A 166 -10.97 24.74 -4.79
CA HIS A 166 -11.25 25.17 -3.41
C HIS A 166 -12.42 24.38 -2.79
N ASN A 167 -13.27 23.78 -3.62
CA ASN A 167 -14.33 22.90 -3.16
C ASN A 167 -13.78 21.62 -2.53
N GLU A 168 -14.10 21.41 -1.25
CA GLU A 168 -13.60 20.28 -0.46
C GLU A 168 -14.08 18.92 -1.03
N GLN A 169 -15.33 18.84 -1.50
CA GLN A 169 -15.88 17.62 -2.07
C GLN A 169 -15.18 17.24 -3.38
N TYR A 170 -14.89 18.21 -4.24
CA TYR A 170 -14.15 17.99 -5.47
C TYR A 170 -12.72 17.49 -5.18
N ARG A 171 -12.02 18.12 -4.23
CA ARG A 171 -10.68 17.68 -3.80
C ARG A 171 -10.69 16.26 -3.22
N ALA A 172 -11.69 15.93 -2.42
CA ALA A 172 -11.84 14.58 -1.85
C ALA A 172 -12.06 13.53 -2.95
N LYS A 173 -12.94 13.81 -3.93
CA LYS A 173 -13.16 12.94 -5.09
C LYS A 173 -11.92 12.81 -5.96
N LEU A 174 -11.18 13.90 -6.22
CA LEU A 174 -9.94 13.88 -6.97
C LEU A 174 -8.86 13.05 -6.27
N LYS A 175 -8.71 13.19 -4.95
CA LYS A 175 -7.81 12.35 -4.15
C LYS A 175 -8.19 10.87 -4.27
N LYS A 176 -9.47 10.55 -4.08
CA LYS A 176 -9.99 9.18 -4.23
C LYS A 176 -9.76 8.63 -5.64
N SER A 177 -9.89 9.47 -6.67
CA SER A 177 -9.62 9.07 -8.05
C SER A 177 -8.15 8.72 -8.25
N ASN A 178 -7.23 9.54 -7.73
CA ASN A 178 -5.80 9.26 -7.80
C ASN A 178 -5.44 7.96 -7.07
N GLU A 179 -6.01 7.74 -5.88
CA GLU A 179 -5.82 6.51 -5.09
C GLU A 179 -6.29 5.26 -5.88
N ARG A 180 -7.46 5.33 -6.52
CA ARG A 180 -8.00 4.24 -7.34
C ARG A 180 -7.23 4.01 -8.63
N SER A 181 -6.81 5.07 -9.33
CA SER A 181 -5.98 4.96 -10.55
C SER A 181 -4.66 4.26 -10.25
N LEU A 182 -4.05 4.59 -9.12
CA LEU A 182 -2.81 3.96 -8.68
C LEU A 182 -3.02 2.49 -8.26
N ALA A 183 -4.17 2.16 -7.66
CA ALA A 183 -4.57 0.78 -7.42
C ALA A 183 -4.80 -0.02 -8.72
N LEU A 184 -5.40 0.61 -9.74
CA LEU A 184 -5.62 0.04 -11.07
C LEU A 184 -4.29 -0.28 -11.78
N VAL A 185 -3.38 0.70 -11.87
CA VAL A 185 -2.06 0.51 -12.50
C VAL A 185 -1.32 -0.62 -11.80
N LYS A 186 -1.32 -0.61 -10.47
CA LYS A 186 -0.69 -1.65 -9.67
C LYS A 186 -1.30 -3.03 -9.95
N SER A 187 -2.62 -3.17 -9.94
CA SER A 187 -3.25 -4.48 -10.13
C SER A 187 -3.04 -5.02 -11.54
N ALA A 188 -3.04 -4.15 -12.56
CA ALA A 188 -2.71 -4.51 -13.93
C ALA A 188 -1.27 -5.04 -14.05
N MET A 189 -0.30 -4.36 -13.44
CA MET A 189 1.09 -4.79 -13.39
C MET A 189 1.27 -6.08 -12.56
N ASP A 190 0.54 -6.23 -11.45
CA ASP A 190 0.59 -7.45 -10.62
C ASP A 190 0.11 -8.70 -11.38
N ILE A 191 -0.76 -8.56 -12.40
CA ILE A 191 -1.10 -9.66 -13.32
C ILE A 191 0.14 -10.14 -14.09
N VAL A 192 0.95 -9.22 -14.62
CA VAL A 192 2.21 -9.56 -15.33
C VAL A 192 3.19 -10.25 -14.37
N VAL A 193 3.30 -9.76 -13.13
CA VAL A 193 4.13 -10.40 -12.10
C VAL A 193 3.65 -11.82 -11.82
N ALA A 194 2.33 -12.03 -11.69
CA ALA A 194 1.76 -13.36 -11.46
C ALA A 194 1.99 -14.31 -12.64
N VAL A 195 1.83 -13.83 -13.88
CA VAL A 195 2.15 -14.57 -15.12
C VAL A 195 3.61 -15.04 -15.12
N GLY A 196 4.53 -14.17 -14.71
CA GLY A 196 5.95 -14.49 -14.59
C GLY A 196 6.25 -15.52 -13.51
N LEU A 197 5.65 -15.39 -12.32
CA LEU A 197 5.81 -16.36 -11.24
C LEU A 197 5.18 -17.73 -11.53
N LEU A 198 4.08 -17.76 -12.29
CA LEU A 198 3.43 -18.99 -12.76
C LEU A 198 4.13 -19.59 -13.99
N GLN A 199 5.11 -18.90 -14.57
CA GLN A 199 5.81 -19.28 -15.80
C GLN A 199 4.86 -19.55 -16.97
N LEU A 200 3.79 -18.77 -17.11
CA LEU A 200 2.81 -18.98 -18.20
C LEU A 200 3.35 -18.53 -19.58
N ALA A 201 4.30 -17.60 -19.60
CA ALA A 201 4.90 -17.06 -20.82
C ALA A 201 6.42 -16.84 -20.66
N PRO A 202 7.22 -17.89 -20.41
CA PRO A 202 8.62 -17.76 -19.98
C PRO A 202 9.53 -17.10 -21.03
N LYS A 203 9.18 -17.19 -22.31
CA LYS A 203 9.91 -16.53 -23.41
C LYS A 203 9.69 -15.01 -23.48
N LYS A 204 8.61 -14.50 -22.88
CA LYS A 204 8.20 -13.08 -22.94
C LYS A 204 8.29 -12.40 -21.59
N VAL A 205 7.90 -13.09 -20.52
CA VAL A 205 7.95 -12.61 -19.14
C VAL A 205 9.08 -13.35 -18.42
N THR A 206 10.29 -12.83 -18.60
CA THR A 206 11.51 -13.38 -17.96
C THR A 206 11.56 -13.03 -16.47
N PRO A 207 12.48 -13.62 -15.69
CA PRO A 207 12.71 -13.24 -14.31
C PRO A 207 13.01 -11.74 -14.15
N ARG A 208 13.81 -11.14 -15.05
CA ARG A 208 14.01 -9.68 -15.12
C ARG A 208 12.70 -8.92 -15.28
N VAL A 209 11.86 -9.26 -16.26
CA VAL A 209 10.58 -8.57 -16.46
C VAL A 209 9.70 -8.68 -15.20
N THR A 210 9.61 -9.88 -14.64
CA THR A 210 8.85 -10.13 -13.39
C THR A 210 9.39 -9.29 -12.23
N GLY A 211 10.72 -9.21 -12.09
CA GLY A 211 11.40 -8.41 -11.08
C GLY A 211 11.15 -6.91 -11.26
N ALA A 212 11.27 -6.39 -12.48
CA ALA A 212 11.05 -4.97 -12.78
C ALA A 212 9.63 -4.52 -12.44
N PHE A 213 8.62 -5.23 -12.96
CA PHE A 213 7.21 -4.93 -12.63
C PHE A 213 6.95 -5.12 -11.14
N GLY A 214 7.52 -6.16 -10.53
CA GLY A 214 7.41 -6.43 -9.11
C GLY A 214 7.98 -5.30 -8.24
N VAL A 215 9.11 -4.69 -8.62
CA VAL A 215 9.67 -3.52 -7.92
C VAL A 215 8.72 -2.34 -8.03
N VAL A 216 8.25 -2.01 -9.24
CA VAL A 216 7.33 -0.89 -9.47
C VAL A 216 6.06 -1.05 -8.63
N THR A 217 5.39 -2.20 -8.67
CA THR A 217 4.16 -2.41 -7.87
C THR A 217 4.40 -2.42 -6.37
N SER A 218 5.62 -2.75 -5.93
CA SER A 218 6.01 -2.70 -4.52
C SER A 218 6.22 -1.28 -4.04
N LEU A 219 6.92 -0.44 -4.83
CA LEU A 219 7.10 0.97 -4.55
C LEU A 219 5.76 1.70 -4.49
N ILE A 220 4.86 1.41 -5.44
CA ILE A 220 3.48 1.88 -5.42
C ILE A 220 2.78 1.48 -4.12
N SER A 221 2.95 0.23 -3.66
CA SER A 221 2.35 -0.24 -2.41
C SER A 221 2.95 0.44 -1.16
N CYS A 222 4.27 0.69 -1.15
CA CYS A 222 4.92 1.44 -0.08
C CYS A 222 4.36 2.86 0.03
N TYR A 223 4.23 3.52 -1.13
CA TYR A 223 3.61 4.83 -1.23
C TYR A 223 2.18 4.81 -0.66
N GLN A 224 1.31 3.87 -1.07
CA GLN A 224 -0.07 3.79 -0.58
C GLN A 224 -0.17 3.69 0.96
N ILE A 225 0.74 2.96 1.61
CA ILE A 225 0.77 2.82 3.07
C ILE A 225 1.18 4.13 3.75
N GLY A 226 2.09 4.88 3.13
CA GLY A 226 2.55 6.18 3.60
C GLY A 226 1.45 7.25 3.53
N TYR A 227 0.61 7.22 2.49
CA TYR A 227 -0.48 8.19 2.29
C TYR A 227 -1.62 8.06 3.31
N GLY A 228 -1.73 6.90 3.97
CA GLY A 228 -2.66 6.67 5.08
C GLY A 228 -2.13 7.12 6.45
N LEU A 229 -0.93 7.69 6.54
CA LEU A 229 -0.41 8.21 7.80
C LEU A 229 -1.06 9.59 8.10
N PRO A 230 -1.60 9.79 9.31
CA PRO A 230 -2.17 11.07 9.68
C PRO A 230 -1.06 12.14 9.66
N THR A 231 -1.19 13.12 8.76
CA THR A 231 -0.31 14.30 8.69
C THR A 231 -0.36 15.17 9.96
N LYS A 232 -1.22 14.82 10.93
CA LYS A 232 -1.40 15.52 12.21
C LYS A 232 -0.63 14.91 13.39
N ALA A 233 0.18 13.88 13.19
CA ALA A 233 1.02 13.32 14.27
C ALA A 233 2.15 14.26 14.74
N TYR A 234 2.26 15.47 14.17
CA TYR A 234 3.23 16.50 14.55
C TYR A 234 2.84 17.33 15.78
N LEU A 235 1.79 16.95 16.51
CA LEU A 235 1.52 17.46 17.86
C LEU A 235 1.90 16.38 18.88
N LEU A 236 3.16 15.97 18.90
CA LEU A 236 3.69 15.35 20.10
C LEU A 236 3.78 16.47 21.17
N PRO A 237 3.19 16.31 22.36
CA PRO A 237 3.61 17.11 23.50
C PRO A 237 5.11 16.85 23.68
N ASN A 238 5.87 17.91 23.91
CA ASN A 238 7.26 17.83 24.34
C ASN A 238 7.46 16.65 25.31
N PRO A 239 8.30 15.65 25.00
CA PRO A 239 8.80 14.80 26.04
C PRO A 239 9.87 15.63 26.77
N SER A 240 9.45 16.39 27.77
CA SER A 240 10.36 16.79 28.85
C SER A 240 10.77 15.50 29.57
N VAL A 241 11.74 14.80 29.00
CA VAL A 241 12.48 13.74 29.69
C VAL A 241 13.40 14.45 30.66
N ASN A 242 12.89 14.75 31.85
CA ASN A 242 13.73 14.98 33.01
C ASN A 242 14.31 13.62 33.40
N PHE A 243 15.61 13.44 33.19
CA PHE A 243 16.38 12.47 33.96
C PHE A 243 16.47 13.04 35.37
N ASP A 244 15.64 12.56 36.28
CA ASP A 244 15.82 12.81 37.71
C ASP A 244 15.79 11.48 38.45
N SER A 245 16.89 11.21 39.13
CA SER A 245 17.16 9.99 39.87
C SER A 245 16.79 10.22 41.34
N SER A 246 15.60 9.76 41.77
CA SER A 246 15.27 9.27 43.14
C SER A 246 13.74 9.10 43.38
N PRO A 247 13.29 8.27 44.35
CA PRO A 247 11.93 7.67 44.43
C PRO A 247 10.90 8.52 45.23
N PRO A 248 9.60 8.13 45.31
CA PRO A 248 8.46 9.06 45.27
C PRO A 248 7.86 9.44 46.63
N LEU A 249 7.28 10.65 46.70
CA LEU A 249 6.24 11.06 47.67
C LEU A 249 5.17 11.93 46.96
N LEU A 250 3.91 11.79 47.39
CA LEU A 250 2.63 12.26 46.80
C LEU A 250 2.34 13.79 46.97
N PRO A 251 1.24 14.37 46.39
CA PRO A 251 1.18 15.65 45.64
C PRO A 251 0.53 16.82 46.47
N PRO A 252 0.23 18.07 45.99
CA PRO A 252 -0.71 18.43 44.88
C PRO A 252 -0.48 19.74 44.04
N ILE A 253 -1.15 19.79 42.87
CA ILE A 253 -1.89 20.89 42.17
C ILE A 253 -1.24 22.30 41.96
N ALA A 254 -1.18 22.74 40.68
CA ALA A 254 -1.61 24.08 40.19
C ALA A 254 -1.56 24.20 38.63
N SER A 255 -2.55 24.89 38.02
CA SER A 255 -2.55 25.33 36.59
C SER A 255 -1.95 26.75 36.46
N PRO A 256 -1.59 27.31 35.26
CA PRO A 256 -2.60 27.90 34.36
C PRO A 256 -2.28 28.05 32.84
N ASN A 257 -3.39 28.22 32.11
CA ASN A 257 -3.73 28.91 30.85
C ASN A 257 -2.72 29.57 29.85
N SER A 258 -3.09 29.33 28.57
CA SER A 258 -3.27 30.27 27.43
C SER A 258 -2.07 31.00 26.78
N VAL A 259 -1.50 30.41 25.71
CA VAL A 259 -1.06 31.14 24.49
C VAL A 259 -1.00 30.14 23.31
N ALA A 260 -2.11 29.89 22.57
CA ALA A 260 -2.10 28.90 21.47
C ALA A 260 -3.00 29.21 20.25
N ALA A 261 -3.30 30.49 19.98
CA ALA A 261 -4.24 30.85 18.91
C ALA A 261 -3.61 31.50 17.65
N SER A 262 -2.38 32.01 17.67
CA SER A 262 -1.90 32.86 16.56
C SER A 262 -0.84 32.26 15.61
N ILE A 263 -0.38 31.02 15.81
CA ILE A 263 0.77 30.48 15.04
C ILE A 263 0.35 29.48 13.94
N THR A 264 -0.92 29.05 13.90
CA THR A 264 -1.40 27.92 13.07
C THR A 264 -1.70 28.24 11.60
N THR A 265 -1.69 29.51 11.16
CA THR A 265 -2.03 29.88 9.78
C THR A 265 -0.82 29.86 8.83
N LYS A 266 0.37 30.30 9.25
CA LYS A 266 1.53 30.41 8.35
C LYS A 266 2.22 29.07 8.00
N ALA A 267 2.06 28.04 8.83
CA ALA A 267 2.64 26.71 8.57
C ALA A 267 1.83 25.89 7.55
N LYS A 268 0.53 26.18 7.38
CA LYS A 268 -0.34 25.49 6.41
C LYS A 268 0.00 25.80 4.96
N ASP A 269 0.45 27.03 4.66
CA ASP A 269 0.73 27.43 3.29
C ASP A 269 2.08 26.93 2.77
N LYS A 270 3.12 26.85 3.63
CA LYS A 270 4.43 26.34 3.20
C LYS A 270 4.48 24.83 2.92
N LEU A 271 3.62 24.03 3.55
CA LEU A 271 3.54 22.59 3.25
C LEU A 271 2.67 22.28 2.02
N LYS A 272 1.83 23.22 1.58
CA LYS A 272 0.96 23.09 0.41
C LYS A 272 1.72 23.30 -0.91
N THR A 273 2.88 23.97 -0.86
CA THR A 273 3.73 24.27 -2.02
C THR A 273 4.78 23.20 -2.34
N ARG A 274 4.86 22.10 -1.57
CA ARG A 274 5.75 20.96 -1.85
C ARG A 274 5.02 19.67 -2.25
N ALA A 275 3.75 19.76 -2.63
CA ALA A 275 3.10 18.70 -3.39
C ALA A 275 3.69 18.72 -4.81
N CYS A 276 4.71 17.88 -5.04
CA CYS A 276 5.23 17.55 -6.36
C CYS A 276 4.09 17.44 -7.38
N SER A 277 4.24 18.20 -8.45
CA SER A 277 3.26 18.41 -9.49
C SER A 277 2.79 17.10 -10.12
N ALA A 278 1.50 17.00 -10.42
CA ALA A 278 0.93 15.97 -11.30
C ALA A 278 1.67 15.85 -12.66
N GLN A 279 2.51 16.83 -13.00
CA GLN A 279 3.40 16.82 -14.14
C GLN A 279 4.56 15.80 -14.04
N GLU A 280 5.10 15.52 -12.85
CA GLU A 280 6.17 14.51 -12.69
C GLU A 280 5.62 13.09 -12.89
N VAL A 281 4.40 12.84 -12.42
CA VAL A 281 3.70 11.55 -12.64
C VAL A 281 3.37 11.36 -14.13
N LYS A 282 2.97 12.43 -14.84
CA LYS A 282 2.79 12.38 -16.31
C LYS A 282 4.11 12.13 -17.04
N ASN A 283 5.22 12.71 -16.58
CA ASN A 283 6.54 12.50 -17.17
C ASN A 283 7.04 11.05 -16.97
N VAL A 284 6.80 10.44 -15.81
CA VAL A 284 7.12 9.02 -15.59
C VAL A 284 6.26 8.11 -16.48
N ILE A 285 4.97 8.44 -16.68
CA ILE A 285 4.10 7.68 -17.57
C ILE A 285 4.53 7.82 -19.04
N SER A 286 5.03 8.98 -19.47
CA SER A 286 5.52 9.23 -20.83
C SER A 286 6.88 8.59 -21.15
N ILE A 287 7.63 8.14 -20.13
CA ILE A 287 8.89 7.39 -20.32
C ILE A 287 8.63 5.88 -20.48
N ILE A 288 7.41 5.42 -20.11
CA ILE A 288 7.02 4.01 -20.10
C ILE A 288 6.21 3.60 -21.35
N ILE A 289 5.72 4.57 -22.12
CA ILE A 289 5.05 4.37 -23.42
C ILE A 289 6.08 4.69 -24.52
#